data_AF-A0AAE9YW26-F1
#
_entry.id   AF-A0AAE9YW26-F1
#
_cell.length_a   1.000
_cell.length_b   1.000
_cell.length_c   1.000
_cell.angle_alpha   90.00
_cell.angle_beta   90.00
_cell.angle_gamma   90.00
#
_symmetry.space_group_name_H-M   'P 1'
#
loop_
_entity.id
_entity.type
_entity.pdbx_description
1 polymer ?
#
loop_
_entity_poly.entity_id
_entity_poly.type
_entity_poly.pdbx_seq_one_letter_code
_entity_poly.pdbx_strand_id
1 'polypeptide(L)'
;MSDLLKHTTELGLIAAGRGLETQARAISEGLKVLKPVAAAPYIIDTLLLLGKKQYQQALTILEKPTFSDEALEAFKVLILALQGNRQQAQNLLQQSKSAEFKPFLAQIESSLLSGTH
;
A
#
# COMPACT_ATOMS: atom_id res chain seq x y z
N MET A 1 5.77 16.48 10.29
CA MET A 1 4.29 16.30 10.13
C MET A 1 3.66 16.65 11.46
N SER A 2 2.56 17.40 11.50
CA SER A 2 1.89 17.67 12.78
C SER A 2 1.43 16.36 13.41
N ASP A 3 1.46 16.28 14.74
CA ASP A 3 1.05 15.07 15.46
C ASP A 3 -0.37 14.64 15.07
N LEU A 4 -1.27 15.60 14.84
CA LEU A 4 -2.62 15.32 14.38
C LEU A 4 -2.64 14.53 13.07
N LEU A 5 -1.91 14.96 12.04
CA LEU A 5 -1.91 14.27 10.74
C LEU A 5 -1.27 12.88 10.82
N LYS A 6 -0.27 12.72 11.71
CA LYS A 6 0.34 11.42 11.98
C LYS A 6 -0.67 10.45 12.61
N HIS A 7 -1.31 10.84 13.70
CA HIS A 7 -2.29 9.99 14.38
C HIS A 7 -3.51 9.70 13.50
N THR A 8 -3.98 10.69 12.72
CA THR A 8 -5.06 10.48 11.73
C THR A 8 -4.65 9.45 10.68
N THR A 9 -3.41 9.49 10.20
CA THR A 9 -2.88 8.48 9.26
C THR A 9 -2.86 7.08 9.87
N GLU A 10 -2.34 6.95 11.10
CA GLU A 10 -2.31 5.68 11.83
C GLU A 10 -3.71 5.11 12.05
N LEU A 11 -4.68 5.95 12.46
CA LEU A 11 -6.08 5.57 12.60
C LEU A 11 -6.70 5.11 11.28
N GLY A 12 -6.38 5.78 10.18
CA GLY A 12 -6.83 5.39 8.84
C GLY A 12 -6.33 4.01 8.43
N LEU A 13 -5.04 3.72 8.67
CA LEU A 13 -4.44 2.42 8.38
C LEU A 13 -5.05 1.31 9.25
N ILE A 14 -5.26 1.57 10.55
CA ILE A 14 -5.91 0.63 11.47
C ILE A 14 -7.34 0.37 11.02
N ALA A 15 -8.10 1.41 10.70
CA ALA A 15 -9.48 1.28 10.23
C ALA A 15 -9.55 0.42 8.95
N ALA A 16 -8.67 0.67 7.98
CA ALA A 16 -8.62 -0.12 6.76
C ALA A 16 -8.27 -1.59 7.02
N GLY A 17 -7.24 -1.85 7.84
CA GLY A 17 -6.84 -3.21 8.22
C GLY A 17 -7.91 -3.98 9.02
N ARG A 18 -8.84 -3.27 9.67
CA ARG A 18 -9.99 -3.85 10.39
C ARG A 18 -11.28 -3.93 9.56
N GLY A 19 -11.25 -3.49 8.30
CA GLY A 19 -12.44 -3.47 7.44
C GLY A 19 -13.47 -2.40 7.85
N LEU A 20 -13.08 -1.40 8.63
CA LEU A 20 -13.91 -0.24 9.01
C LEU A 20 -13.98 0.74 7.83
N GLU A 21 -14.68 0.34 6.77
CA GLU A 21 -14.64 0.99 5.46
C GLU A 21 -15.05 2.46 5.49
N THR A 22 -16.14 2.79 6.19
CA THR A 22 -16.65 4.17 6.27
C THR A 22 -15.62 5.10 6.90
N GLN A 23 -14.99 4.66 8.00
CA GLN A 23 -14.00 5.43 8.73
C GLN A 23 -12.71 5.59 7.93
N ALA A 24 -12.20 4.49 7.37
CA ALA A 24 -11.00 4.50 6.55
C ALA A 24 -11.15 5.42 5.33
N ARG A 25 -12.31 5.37 4.66
CA ARG A 25 -12.60 6.21 3.49
C ARG A 25 -12.66 7.69 3.86
N ALA A 26 -13.38 8.06 4.92
CA ALA A 26 -13.47 9.45 5.37
C ALA A 26 -12.09 10.02 5.75
N ILE A 27 -11.25 9.21 6.41
CA ILE A 27 -9.87 9.60 6.75
C ILE A 27 -9.01 9.77 5.49
N SER A 28 -9.07 8.82 4.56
CA SER A 28 -8.34 8.90 3.28
C SER A 28 -8.70 10.15 2.49
N GLU A 29 -9.99 10.46 2.35
CA GLU A 29 -10.47 11.66 1.66
C GLU A 29 -9.99 12.94 2.36
N GLY A 30 -10.08 13.00 3.70
CA GLY A 30 -9.55 14.12 4.48
C GLY A 30 -8.04 14.30 4.28
N LEU A 31 -7.26 13.22 4.29
CA LEU A 31 -5.81 13.26 4.10
C LEU A 31 -5.41 13.71 2.69
N LYS A 32 -6.18 13.34 1.64
CA LYS A 32 -5.92 13.82 0.27
C LYS A 32 -6.08 15.34 0.15
N VAL A 33 -7.02 15.93 0.90
CA VAL A 33 -7.21 17.39 0.92
C VAL A 33 -6.11 18.07 1.74
N LEU A 34 -5.82 17.55 2.93
CA LEU A 34 -4.89 18.17 3.88
C LEU A 34 -3.41 17.97 3.50
N LYS A 35 -3.10 16.86 2.82
CA LYS A 35 -1.75 16.52 2.36
C LYS A 35 -1.80 15.83 0.98
N PRO A 36 -1.99 16.60 -0.10
CA PRO A 36 -2.17 16.04 -1.45
C PRO A 36 -1.01 15.19 -1.97
N VAL A 37 0.21 15.47 -1.49
CA VAL A 37 1.44 14.73 -1.83
C VAL A 37 1.80 13.82 -0.65
N ALA A 38 1.05 12.73 -0.50
CA ALA A 38 1.28 11.71 0.52
C ALA A 38 0.79 10.34 0.06
N ALA A 39 1.61 9.31 0.21
CA ALA A 39 1.23 7.93 -0.11
C ALA A 39 0.10 7.38 0.78
N ALA A 40 0.09 7.77 2.06
CA ALA A 40 -0.80 7.24 3.09
C ALA A 40 -2.29 7.11 2.68
N PRO A 41 -2.99 8.15 2.19
CA PRO A 41 -4.38 8.00 1.77
C PRO A 41 -4.59 6.95 0.66
N TYR A 42 -3.66 6.84 -0.29
CA TYR A 42 -3.74 5.84 -1.35
C TYR A 42 -3.49 4.43 -0.81
N ILE A 43 -2.61 4.28 0.17
CA ILE A 43 -2.39 3.00 0.87
C ILE A 43 -3.63 2.59 1.66
N ILE A 44 -4.31 3.53 2.34
CA ILE A 44 -5.55 3.27 3.07
C ILE A 44 -6.64 2.72 2.12
N ASP A 45 -6.85 3.38 0.99
CA ASP A 45 -7.80 2.93 -0.03
C ASP A 45 -7.42 1.54 -0.59
N THR A 46 -6.12 1.33 -0.82
CA THR A 46 -5.58 0.06 -1.31
C THR A 46 -5.85 -1.08 -0.34
N LEU A 47 -5.65 -0.87 0.96
CA LEU A 47 -5.91 -1.87 2.00
C LEU A 47 -7.39 -2.28 2.05
N LEU A 48 -8.31 -1.33 1.87
CA LEU A 48 -9.74 -1.64 1.79
C LEU A 48 -10.08 -2.55 0.60
N LEU A 49 -9.48 -2.29 -0.56
CA LEU A 49 -9.66 -3.09 -1.77
C LEU A 49 -9.01 -4.48 -1.63
N LEU A 50 -7.84 -4.56 -1.00
CA LEU A 50 -7.15 -5.82 -0.69
C LEU A 50 -7.99 -6.70 0.23
N GLY A 51 -8.63 -6.14 1.25
CA GLY A 51 -9.56 -6.87 2.13
C GLY A 51 -10.73 -7.52 1.38
N LYS A 52 -11.08 -6.98 0.20
CA LYS A 52 -12.12 -7.49 -0.71
C LYS A 52 -11.57 -8.35 -1.86
N LYS A 53 -10.27 -8.64 -1.85
CA LYS A 53 -9.55 -9.33 -2.95
C LYS A 53 -9.65 -8.62 -4.30
N GLN A 54 -9.91 -7.31 -4.31
CA GLN A 54 -10.02 -6.49 -5.52
C GLN A 54 -8.64 -5.99 -5.96
N TYR A 55 -7.73 -6.93 -6.25
CA TYR A 55 -6.31 -6.62 -6.47
C TYR A 55 -6.05 -5.65 -7.63
N GLN A 56 -6.75 -5.80 -8.75
CA GLN A 56 -6.55 -4.91 -9.90
C GLN A 56 -6.96 -3.47 -9.59
N GLN A 57 -8.08 -3.29 -8.88
CA GLN A 57 -8.52 -1.96 -8.47
C GLN A 57 -7.54 -1.35 -7.46
N ALA A 58 -7.02 -2.17 -6.54
CA ALA A 58 -6.01 -1.77 -5.57
C ALA A 58 -4.74 -1.25 -6.27
N LEU A 59 -4.28 -1.95 -7.31
CA LEU A 59 -3.14 -1.51 -8.12
C LEU A 59 -3.40 -0.17 -8.82
N THR A 60 -4.58 -0.02 -9.45
CA THR A 60 -4.98 1.24 -10.08
C THR A 60 -5.00 2.41 -9.10
N ILE A 61 -5.38 2.20 -7.83
CA ILE A 61 -5.31 3.26 -6.81
C ILE A 61 -3.87 3.72 -6.57
N LEU A 62 -2.90 2.81 -6.50
CA LEU A 62 -1.48 3.14 -6.29
C LEU A 62 -0.83 3.82 -7.51
N GLU A 63 -1.46 3.76 -8.67
CA GLU A 63 -0.99 4.40 -9.91
C GLU A 63 -1.59 5.80 -10.14
N LYS A 64 -2.62 6.19 -9.37
CA LYS A 64 -3.22 7.53 -9.46
C LYS A 64 -2.29 8.68 -9.05
N PRO A 65 -1.45 8.56 -8.00
CA PRO A 65 -0.54 9.61 -7.61
C PRO A 65 0.39 10.04 -8.74
N THR A 66 0.56 11.35 -8.95
CA THR A 66 1.53 11.90 -9.90
C THR A 66 2.92 12.05 -9.30
N PHE A 67 3.12 11.59 -8.07
CA PHE A 67 4.38 11.63 -7.34
C PHE A 67 4.91 10.22 -7.11
N SER A 68 6.22 10.10 -6.96
CA SER A 68 6.88 8.85 -6.59
C SER A 68 7.02 8.76 -5.07
N ASP A 69 6.74 7.59 -4.51
CA ASP A 69 6.89 7.31 -3.08
C ASP A 69 7.20 5.82 -2.91
N GLU A 70 8.25 5.52 -2.14
CA GLU A 70 8.74 4.16 -1.95
C GLU A 70 7.70 3.25 -1.28
N ALA A 71 6.81 3.81 -0.46
CA ALA A 71 5.72 3.08 0.17
C ALA A 71 4.70 2.59 -0.88
N LEU A 72 4.38 3.42 -1.87
CA LEU A 72 3.48 3.04 -2.96
C LEU A 72 4.07 1.88 -3.75
N GLU A 73 5.35 1.96 -4.12
CA GLU A 73 6.04 0.90 -4.84
C GLU A 73 6.09 -0.41 -4.03
N ALA A 74 6.36 -0.34 -2.73
CA ALA A 74 6.36 -1.53 -1.88
C ALA A 74 4.98 -2.20 -1.81
N PHE A 75 3.90 -1.43 -1.77
CA PHE A 75 2.55 -1.97 -1.82
C PHE A 75 2.17 -2.51 -3.20
N LYS A 76 2.72 -1.98 -4.31
CA LYS A 76 2.57 -2.60 -5.64
C LYS A 76 3.20 -3.98 -5.69
N VAL A 77 4.41 -4.15 -5.12
CA VAL A 77 5.07 -5.46 -5.00
C VAL A 77 4.17 -6.44 -4.25
N LEU A 78 3.60 -6.03 -3.11
CA LEU A 78 2.66 -6.86 -2.35
C LEU A 78 1.46 -7.30 -3.20
N ILE A 79 0.81 -6.36 -3.90
CA ILE A 79 -0.39 -6.67 -4.71
C ILE A 79 -0.05 -7.63 -5.84
N LEU A 80 1.05 -7.39 -6.56
CA LEU A 80 1.50 -8.28 -7.64
C LEU A 80 1.81 -9.68 -7.11
N ALA A 81 2.44 -9.78 -5.94
CA ALA A 81 2.71 -11.06 -5.29
C ALA A 81 1.40 -11.79 -4.92
N LEU A 82 0.42 -11.08 -4.35
CA LEU A 82 -0.90 -11.63 -4.00
C LEU A 82 -1.73 -12.06 -5.22
N GLN A 83 -1.56 -11.40 -6.37
CA GLN A 83 -2.18 -11.80 -7.63
C GLN A 83 -1.54 -13.04 -8.28
N GLY A 84 -0.40 -13.51 -7.75
CA GLY A 84 0.39 -14.57 -8.38
C GLY A 84 1.24 -14.09 -9.56
N ASN A 85 1.32 -12.77 -9.81
CA ASN A 85 2.19 -12.16 -10.81
C ASN A 85 3.65 -12.13 -10.33
N ARG A 86 4.18 -13.30 -9.97
CA ARG A 86 5.45 -13.47 -9.23
C ARG A 86 6.63 -12.83 -9.96
N GLN A 87 6.73 -13.02 -11.28
CA GLN A 87 7.84 -12.47 -12.07
C GLN A 87 7.83 -10.93 -12.07
N GLN A 88 6.66 -10.31 -12.21
CA GLN A 88 6.55 -8.84 -12.14
C GLN A 88 6.87 -8.32 -10.74
N ALA A 89 6.38 -9.00 -9.70
CA ALA A 89 6.69 -8.65 -8.32
C ALA A 89 8.19 -8.74 -8.02
N GLN A 90 8.86 -9.81 -8.49
CA GLN A 90 10.31 -9.99 -8.34
C GLN A 90 11.11 -8.90 -9.08
N ASN A 91 10.73 -8.59 -10.32
CA ASN A 91 11.39 -7.53 -11.09
C ASN A 91 11.29 -6.18 -10.36
N LEU A 92 10.10 -5.84 -9.84
CA LEU A 92 9.89 -4.59 -9.11
C LEU A 92 10.66 -4.57 -7.77
N LEU A 93 10.72 -5.71 -7.09
CA LEU A 93 11.49 -5.86 -5.85
C LEU A 93 13.00 -5.64 -6.10
N GLN A 94 13.56 -6.22 -7.16
CA GLN A 94 14.98 -6.06 -7.52
C GLN A 94 15.32 -4.62 -7.92
N GLN A 95 14.37 -3.87 -8.47
CA GLN A 95 14.53 -2.47 -8.83
C GLN A 95 14.37 -1.53 -7.62
N SER A 96 13.75 -2.01 -6.54
CA SER A 96 13.53 -1.20 -5.34
C SER A 96 14.84 -0.87 -4.64
N LYS A 97 15.06 0.42 -4.39
CA LYS A 97 16.20 0.93 -3.61
C LYS A 97 15.80 1.33 -2.18
N SER A 98 14.57 1.02 -1.77
CA SER A 98 14.04 1.49 -0.49
C SER A 98 14.75 0.83 0.69
N ALA A 99 15.41 1.66 1.49
CA ALA A 99 16.00 1.21 2.75
C ALA A 99 14.94 1.02 3.84
N GLU A 100 13.94 1.91 3.89
CA GLU A 100 12.87 1.91 4.89
C GLU A 100 11.97 0.67 4.77
N PHE A 101 11.59 0.32 3.54
CA PHE A 101 10.69 -0.82 3.28
C PHE A 101 11.42 -2.15 3.07
N LYS A 102 12.76 -2.19 3.20
CA LYS A 102 13.54 -3.42 3.01
C LYS A 102 13.04 -4.61 3.84
N PRO A 103 12.72 -4.47 5.15
CA PRO A 103 12.21 -5.61 5.94
C PRO A 103 10.87 -6.14 5.42
N PHE A 104 9.98 -5.24 4.99
CA PHE A 104 8.68 -5.57 4.44
C PHE A 104 8.80 -6.27 3.08
N LEU A 105 9.66 -5.76 2.19
CA LEU A 105 9.94 -6.38 0.90
C LEU A 105 10.56 -7.78 1.04
N ALA A 106 11.50 -7.95 1.97
CA ALA A 106 12.10 -9.26 2.26
C ALA A 106 11.05 -10.27 2.77
N GLN A 107 10.05 -9.81 3.53
CA GLN A 107 8.96 -10.66 3.97
C GLN A 107 8.04 -11.08 2.81
N ILE A 108 7.75 -10.18 1.86
CA ILE A 108 6.99 -10.52 0.65
C ILE A 108 7.75 -11.55 -0.17
N GLU A 109 9.05 -11.34 -0.37
CA GLU A 109 9.90 -12.27 -1.10
C GLU A 109 9.87 -13.66 -0.48
N SER A 110 10.09 -13.74 0.84
CA SER A 110 10.16 -15.00 1.56
C SER A 110 8.82 -15.72 1.69
N SER A 111 7.69 -14.99 1.74
CA SER A 111 6.37 -15.57 2.02
C SER A 111 5.53 -15.83 0.77
N LEU A 112 5.68 -15.00 -0.27
CA LEU A 112 4.79 -14.99 -1.43
C LEU A 112 5.50 -15.31 -2.75
N LEU A 113 6.82 -15.09 -2.82
CA LEU A 113 7.60 -15.21 -4.07
C LEU A 113 8.62 -16.35 -4.08
N SER A 114 8.99 -16.90 -2.91
CA SER A 114 10.05 -17.91 -2.74
C SER A 114 9.65 -19.35 -3.12
N GLY A 115 8.36 -19.65 -3.29
CA GLY A 115 7.81 -20.84 -3.95
C GLY A 115 8.34 -22.23 -3.52
N THR A 116 7.51 -23.01 -2.83
CA THR A 116 7.44 -24.47 -2.98
C THR A 116 6.00 -24.99 -2.84
N HIS A 117 5.25 -25.03 -3.94
CA HIS A 117 4.22 -26.04 -4.24
C HIS A 117 4.09 -26.16 -5.75
#